data_AF-A0AAV4YFH4-F1
#
_entry.id   AF-A0AAV4YFH4-F1
#
_cell.length_a   1.000
_cell.length_b   1.000
_cell.length_c   1.000
_cell.angle_alpha   90.00
_cell.angle_beta   90.00
_cell.angle_gamma   90.00
#
_symmetry.space_group_name_H-M   'P 1'
#
loop_
_entity.id
_entity.type
_entity.pdbx_description
1 polymer ?
#
loop_
_entity_poly.entity_id
_entity_poly.type
_entity_poly.pdbx_seq_one_letter_code
_entity_poly.pdbx_strand_id
1 'polypeptide(L)'
;MNLAIHAYNEEIQDFNALVKDNDMLEAEVARLKAELAKKEDLLLHVHNDRKALLEKHNESVTLANAEIIRLSEVASASTRRYDELASRHRKLETESASAAVELKQLRELDPKSMKKRLDAAKARNEELKAENARLTDNNGRLNRRNEELRRKMEALNTPVWALGSEKIFPYHDEIVIASETGNRLALVCPMWWGHERGMRLLCAYDPERDLILLCDPRDENSNMFTPSKAAEAQMLKLMREFKEKNLKPAEKKKKAA
;
A
#
# COMPACT_ATOMS: atom_id res chain seq x y z
N MET A 1 -29.52 149.85 62.40
CA MET A 1 -30.80 149.17 62.10
C MET A 1 -30.86 148.68 60.65
N ASN A 2 -30.60 149.51 59.63
CA ASN A 2 -30.65 149.06 58.23
C ASN A 2 -29.61 147.98 57.83
N LEU A 3 -28.35 148.03 58.30
CA LEU A 3 -27.35 147.00 57.97
C LEU A 3 -27.70 145.60 58.50
N ALA A 4 -28.23 145.49 59.71
CA ALA A 4 -28.61 144.20 60.30
C ALA A 4 -29.81 143.56 59.59
N ILE A 5 -30.73 144.38 59.08
CA ILE A 5 -31.87 143.92 58.27
C ILE A 5 -31.39 143.42 56.90
N HIS A 6 -30.41 144.09 56.29
CA HIS A 6 -29.84 143.64 55.01
C HIS A 6 -29.10 142.29 55.15
N ALA A 7 -28.25 142.13 56.16
CA ALA A 7 -27.55 140.86 56.40
C ALA A 7 -28.51 139.70 56.68
N TYR A 8 -29.56 139.93 57.48
CA TYR A 8 -30.60 138.92 57.73
C TYR A 8 -31.39 138.54 56.47
N ASN A 9 -31.67 139.51 55.60
CA ASN A 9 -32.33 139.23 54.32
C ASN A 9 -31.43 138.45 53.36
N GLU A 10 -30.11 138.70 53.34
CA GLU A 10 -29.14 137.92 52.58
C GLU A 10 -29.06 136.47 53.10
N GLU A 11 -28.96 136.27 54.41
CA GLU A 11 -28.98 134.92 55.01
C GLU A 11 -30.27 134.14 54.70
N ILE A 12 -31.43 134.81 54.68
CA ILE A 12 -32.69 134.19 54.27
C ILE A 12 -32.67 133.81 52.78
N GLN A 13 -32.09 134.65 51.92
CA GLN A 13 -31.96 134.34 50.50
C GLN A 13 -31.05 133.13 50.27
N ASP A 14 -29.92 133.06 50.96
CA ASP A 14 -28.98 131.94 50.92
C ASP A 14 -29.62 130.65 51.45
N PHE A 15 -30.33 130.73 52.58
CA PHE A 15 -31.07 129.58 53.13
C PHE A 15 -32.14 129.08 52.14
N ASN A 16 -32.92 129.99 51.53
CA ASN A 16 -33.91 129.61 50.53
C ASN A 16 -33.29 129.00 49.27
N ALA A 17 -32.10 129.45 48.86
CA ALA A 17 -31.35 128.84 47.77
C ALA A 17 -30.90 127.41 48.13
N LEU A 18 -30.38 127.20 49.35
CA LEU A 18 -29.99 125.88 49.85
C LEU A 18 -31.17 124.91 49.97
N VAL A 19 -32.33 125.37 50.41
CA VAL A 19 -33.55 124.55 50.45
C VAL A 19 -33.93 124.10 49.04
N LYS A 20 -33.89 125.02 48.07
CA LYS A 20 -34.18 124.69 46.67
C LYS A 20 -33.18 123.69 46.08
N ASP A 21 -31.89 123.85 46.40
CA ASP A 21 -30.85 122.91 45.98
C ASP A 21 -31.05 121.54 46.63
N ASN A 22 -31.45 121.49 47.90
CA ASN A 22 -31.76 120.25 48.59
C ASN A 22 -32.97 119.54 47.95
N ASP A 23 -34.04 120.26 47.65
CA ASP A 23 -35.21 119.72 46.93
C ASP A 23 -34.82 119.16 45.56
N MET A 24 -33.92 119.84 44.84
CA MET A 24 -33.38 119.36 43.56
C MET A 24 -32.52 118.09 43.73
N LEU A 25 -31.67 118.03 44.75
CA LEU A 25 -30.86 116.85 45.05
C LEU A 25 -31.73 115.66 45.46
N GLU A 26 -32.77 115.87 46.26
CA GLU A 26 -33.72 114.81 46.64
C GLU A 26 -34.44 114.25 45.40
N ALA A 27 -34.86 115.11 44.47
CA ALA A 27 -35.45 114.68 43.20
C ALA A 27 -34.45 113.88 42.35
N GLU A 28 -33.18 114.30 42.29
CA GLU A 28 -32.14 113.59 41.53
C GLU A 28 -31.80 112.23 42.17
N VAL A 29 -31.72 112.13 43.50
CA VAL A 29 -31.54 110.85 44.21
C VAL A 29 -32.71 109.91 43.94
N ALA A 30 -33.95 110.41 43.95
CA ALA A 30 -35.11 109.60 43.61
C ALA A 30 -35.06 109.10 42.16
N ARG A 31 -34.65 109.97 41.22
CA ARG A 31 -34.46 109.61 39.81
C ARG A 31 -33.40 108.52 39.64
N LEU A 32 -32.24 108.68 40.27
CA LEU A 32 -31.13 107.71 40.22
C LEU A 32 -31.50 106.37 40.85
N LYS A 33 -32.26 106.36 41.95
CA LYS A 33 -32.78 105.12 42.56
C LYS A 33 -33.73 104.39 41.63
N ALA A 34 -34.63 105.11 40.96
CA ALA A 34 -35.53 104.52 39.98
C ALA A 34 -34.79 103.99 38.75
N GLU A 35 -33.74 104.68 38.29
CA GLU A 35 -32.89 104.21 37.20
C GLU A 35 -32.09 102.96 37.59
N LEU A 36 -31.52 102.93 38.81
CA LEU A 36 -30.81 101.76 39.34
C LEU A 36 -31.73 100.54 39.40
N ALA A 37 -32.94 100.69 39.96
CA ALA A 37 -33.92 99.59 40.03
C ALA A 37 -34.28 99.04 38.63
N LYS A 38 -34.45 99.92 37.62
CA LYS A 38 -34.67 99.50 36.23
C LYS A 38 -33.48 98.74 35.64
N LYS A 39 -32.24 99.15 35.97
CA LYS A 39 -31.03 98.47 35.50
C LYS A 39 -30.85 97.11 36.17
N GLU A 40 -31.16 96.99 37.46
CA GLU A 40 -31.13 95.72 38.18
C GLU A 40 -32.13 94.71 37.61
N ASP A 41 -33.36 95.16 37.33
CA ASP A 41 -34.39 94.35 36.68
C ASP A 41 -33.95 93.87 35.29
N LEU A 42 -33.40 94.78 34.47
CA LEU A 42 -32.85 94.44 33.15
C LEU A 42 -31.71 93.42 33.25
N LEU A 43 -30.80 93.59 34.22
CA LEU A 43 -29.69 92.64 34.44
C LEU A 43 -30.20 91.24 34.80
N LEU A 44 -31.26 91.16 35.62
CA LEU A 44 -31.88 89.89 35.97
C LEU A 44 -32.49 89.22 34.74
N HIS A 45 -33.18 89.98 33.89
CA HIS A 45 -33.72 89.47 32.62
C HIS A 45 -32.61 88.96 31.69
N VAL A 46 -31.56 89.75 31.47
CA VAL A 46 -30.41 89.35 30.64
C VAL A 46 -29.72 88.09 31.19
N HIS A 47 -29.58 88.00 32.51
CA HIS A 47 -29.00 86.81 33.15
C HIS A 47 -29.86 85.56 32.89
N ASN A 48 -31.18 85.67 33.04
CA ASN A 48 -32.10 84.57 32.80
C ASN A 48 -32.11 84.13 31.34
N ASP A 49 -32.11 85.08 30.40
CA ASP A 49 -32.01 84.79 28.96
C ASP A 49 -30.69 84.08 28.62
N ARG A 50 -29.57 84.56 29.18
CA ARG A 50 -28.26 83.92 29.01
C ARG A 50 -28.26 82.49 29.55
N LYS A 51 -28.87 82.26 30.72
CA LYS A 51 -28.98 80.93 31.31
C LYS A 51 -29.78 79.98 30.40
N ALA A 52 -30.93 80.43 29.91
CA ALA A 52 -31.77 79.64 29.00
C ALA A 52 -31.06 79.31 27.67
N LEU A 53 -30.29 80.27 27.13
CA LEU A 53 -29.47 80.03 25.95
C LEU A 53 -28.38 78.99 26.19
N LEU A 54 -27.71 79.05 27.34
CA LEU A 54 -26.68 78.07 27.72
C LEU A 54 -27.26 76.66 27.91
N GLU A 55 -28.44 76.55 28.52
CA GLU A 55 -29.15 75.27 28.67
C GLU A 55 -29.47 74.64 27.30
N LYS A 56 -30.06 75.42 26.38
CA LYS A 56 -30.33 74.97 25.00
C LYS A 56 -29.06 74.61 24.24
N HIS A 57 -27.98 75.37 24.43
CA HIS A 57 -26.69 75.06 23.81
C HIS A 57 -26.15 73.71 24.32
N ASN A 58 -26.20 73.47 25.63
CA ASN A 58 -25.75 72.22 26.23
C ASN A 58 -26.57 71.01 25.74
N GLU A 59 -27.89 71.15 25.59
CA GLU A 59 -28.74 70.12 24.99
C GLU A 59 -28.31 69.82 23.54
N SER A 60 -28.08 70.87 22.74
CA SER A 60 -27.62 70.72 21.36
C SER A 60 -26.25 70.03 21.27
N VAL A 61 -25.32 70.38 22.15
CA VAL A 61 -23.99 69.74 22.22
C VAL A 61 -24.11 68.28 22.62
N THR A 62 -24.99 67.96 23.56
CA THR A 62 -25.23 66.59 24.01
C THR A 62 -25.77 65.72 22.87
N LEU A 63 -26.76 66.23 22.12
CA LEU A 63 -27.31 65.55 20.95
C LEU A 63 -26.27 65.37 19.84
N ALA A 64 -25.49 66.40 19.55
CA ALA A 64 -24.43 66.33 18.55
C ALA A 64 -23.36 65.29 18.92
N ASN A 65 -22.94 65.24 20.19
CA ASN A 65 -21.98 64.25 20.66
C ASN A 65 -22.52 62.82 20.57
N ALA A 66 -23.80 62.61 20.92
CA ALA A 66 -24.43 61.30 20.76
C ALA A 66 -24.45 60.85 19.28
N GLU A 67 -24.72 61.78 18.36
CA GLU A 67 -24.72 61.48 16.93
C GLU A 67 -23.31 61.21 16.38
N ILE A 68 -22.28 61.94 16.85
CA ILE A 68 -20.87 61.67 16.51
C ILE A 68 -20.48 60.25 16.93
N ILE A 69 -20.85 59.81 18.13
CA ILE A 69 -20.59 58.46 18.63
C ILE A 69 -21.28 57.43 17.71
N ARG A 70 -22.58 57.63 17.45
CA ARG A 70 -23.37 56.74 16.58
C ARG A 70 -22.74 56.60 15.19
N LEU A 71 -22.36 57.72 14.57
CA LEU A 71 -21.71 57.71 13.25
C LEU A 71 -20.35 57.03 13.28
N SER A 72 -19.58 57.18 14.36
CA SER A 72 -18.28 56.53 14.53
C SER A 72 -18.40 55.01 14.64
N GLU A 73 -19.44 54.52 15.34
CA GLU A 73 -19.76 53.10 15.43
C GLU A 73 -20.16 52.52 14.07
N VAL A 74 -21.01 53.24 13.33
CA VAL A 74 -21.43 52.84 11.96
C VAL A 74 -20.24 52.79 11.02
N ALA A 75 -19.36 53.81 11.06
CA ALA A 75 -18.14 53.82 10.25
C ALA A 75 -17.24 52.63 10.59
N SER A 76 -17.02 52.36 11.87
CA SER A 76 -16.21 51.22 12.34
C SER A 76 -16.80 49.88 11.89
N ALA A 77 -18.12 49.71 11.97
CA ALA A 77 -18.80 48.51 11.48
C ALA A 77 -18.68 48.36 9.96
N SER A 78 -18.76 49.47 9.22
CA SER A 78 -18.58 49.45 7.77
C SER A 78 -17.17 49.05 7.39
N THR A 79 -16.13 49.57 8.05
CA THR A 79 -14.73 49.18 7.81
C THR A 79 -14.52 47.68 8.00
N ARG A 80 -15.03 47.10 9.10
CA ARG A 80 -14.95 45.66 9.34
C ARG A 80 -15.58 44.83 8.22
N ARG A 81 -16.75 45.26 7.71
CA ARG A 81 -17.40 44.58 6.56
C ARG A 81 -16.57 44.67 5.28
N TYR A 82 -15.91 45.80 5.03
CA TYR A 82 -15.01 45.94 3.90
C TYR A 82 -13.79 45.02 4.02
N ASP A 83 -13.21 44.90 5.21
CA ASP A 83 -12.07 43.99 5.45
C ASP A 83 -12.47 42.51 5.24
N GLU A 84 -13.64 42.12 5.73
CA GLU A 84 -14.19 40.78 5.49
C GLU A 84 -14.42 40.51 4.00
N LEU A 85 -14.98 41.48 3.28
CA LEU A 85 -15.24 41.36 1.84
C LEU A 85 -13.93 41.27 1.05
N ALA A 86 -12.93 42.09 1.39
CA ALA A 86 -11.61 42.05 0.77
C ALA A 86 -10.92 40.69 1.00
N SER A 87 -11.03 40.13 2.21
CA SER A 87 -10.52 38.79 2.53
C SER A 87 -11.20 37.70 1.69
N ARG A 88 -12.54 37.74 1.58
CA ARG A 88 -13.29 36.80 0.73
C ARG A 88 -12.91 36.93 -0.75
N HIS A 89 -12.74 38.15 -1.25
CA HIS A 89 -12.33 38.40 -2.63
C HIS A 89 -10.98 37.76 -2.93
N ARG A 90 -9.97 37.98 -2.08
CA ARG A 90 -8.65 37.35 -2.23
C ARG A 90 -8.74 35.83 -2.27
N LYS A 91 -9.57 35.24 -1.39
CA LYS A 91 -9.77 33.79 -1.38
C LYS A 91 -10.35 33.29 -2.71
N LEU A 92 -11.41 33.94 -3.21
CA LEU A 92 -12.01 33.61 -4.50
C LEU A 92 -11.05 33.80 -5.67
N GLU A 93 -10.19 34.83 -5.65
CA GLU A 93 -9.15 35.01 -6.66
C GLU A 93 -8.16 33.85 -6.65
N THR A 94 -7.72 33.38 -5.48
CA THR A 94 -6.82 32.22 -5.38
C THR A 94 -7.48 30.92 -5.83
N GLU A 95 -8.75 30.71 -5.50
CA GLU A 95 -9.52 29.53 -5.95
C GLU A 95 -9.72 29.57 -7.47
N SER A 96 -10.04 30.73 -8.04
CA SER A 96 -10.18 30.94 -9.49
C SER A 96 -8.87 30.69 -10.23
N ALA A 97 -7.75 31.21 -9.72
CA ALA A 97 -6.43 30.95 -10.28
C ALA A 97 -6.07 29.45 -10.25
N SER A 98 -6.39 28.76 -9.15
CA SER A 98 -6.16 27.32 -9.02
C SER A 98 -6.99 26.51 -10.02
N ALA A 99 -8.28 26.82 -10.14
CA ALA A 99 -9.16 26.18 -11.12
C ALA A 99 -8.71 26.44 -12.57
N ALA A 100 -8.16 27.63 -12.86
CA ALA A 100 -7.60 27.94 -14.18
C ALA A 100 -6.36 27.07 -14.51
N VAL A 101 -5.51 26.79 -13.51
CA VAL A 101 -4.37 25.87 -13.67
C VAL A 101 -4.85 24.45 -13.93
N GLU A 102 -5.83 23.95 -13.17
CA GLU A 102 -6.42 22.62 -13.38
C GLU A 102 -7.04 22.48 -14.78
N LEU A 103 -7.80 23.50 -15.22
CA LEU A 103 -8.36 23.52 -16.58
C LEU A 103 -7.28 23.50 -17.66
N LYS A 104 -6.16 24.21 -17.45
CA LYS A 104 -5.04 24.18 -18.38
C LYS A 104 -4.44 22.78 -18.47
N GLN A 105 -4.19 22.13 -17.33
CA GLN A 105 -3.68 20.76 -17.29
C GLN A 105 -4.63 19.78 -18.00
N LEU A 106 -5.95 19.89 -17.76
CA LEU A 106 -6.95 19.07 -18.43
C LEU A 106 -7.02 19.31 -19.95
N ARG A 107 -6.78 20.54 -20.41
CA ARG A 107 -6.72 20.86 -21.85
C ARG A 107 -5.47 20.31 -22.53
N GLU A 108 -4.36 20.19 -21.80
CA GLU A 108 -3.11 19.60 -22.29
C GLU A 108 -3.17 18.07 -22.41
N LEU A 109 -4.12 17.43 -21.71
CA LEU A 109 -4.39 16.01 -21.89
C LEU A 109 -5.00 15.77 -23.27
N ASP A 110 -4.39 14.89 -24.07
CA ASP A 110 -4.98 14.35 -25.30
C ASP A 110 -5.59 12.97 -25.00
N PRO A 111 -6.93 12.87 -24.84
CA PRO A 111 -7.59 11.62 -24.49
C PRO A 111 -7.45 10.57 -25.59
N LYS A 112 -7.34 10.98 -26.86
CA LYS A 112 -7.19 10.05 -27.98
C LYS A 112 -5.81 9.40 -27.97
N SER A 113 -4.76 10.18 -27.75
CA SER A 113 -3.39 9.66 -27.61
C SER A 113 -3.26 8.75 -26.38
N MET A 114 -3.83 9.13 -25.23
CA MET A 114 -3.83 8.29 -24.04
C MET A 114 -4.58 6.96 -24.25
N LYS A 115 -5.77 7.01 -24.88
CA LYS A 115 -6.52 5.80 -25.23
C LYS A 115 -5.73 4.89 -26.19
N LYS A 116 -5.08 5.47 -27.21
CA LYS A 116 -4.24 4.72 -28.15
C LYS A 116 -3.06 4.03 -27.44
N ARG A 117 -2.41 4.71 -26.49
CA ARG A 117 -1.34 4.11 -25.65
C ARG A 117 -1.87 2.98 -24.77
N LEU A 118 -3.05 3.15 -24.18
CA LEU A 118 -3.70 2.12 -23.36
C LEU A 118 -4.07 0.89 -24.20
N ASP A 119 -4.67 1.09 -25.37
CA ASP A 119 -5.05 -0.01 -26.27
C ASP A 119 -3.81 -0.75 -26.80
N ALA A 120 -2.74 -0.03 -27.14
CA ALA A 120 -1.46 -0.64 -27.50
C ALA A 120 -0.83 -1.44 -26.34
N ALA A 121 -0.90 -0.92 -25.11
CA ALA A 121 -0.44 -1.63 -23.92
C ALA A 121 -1.25 -2.90 -23.65
N LYS A 122 -2.58 -2.86 -23.86
CA LYS A 122 -3.45 -4.04 -23.77
C LYS A 122 -3.09 -5.09 -24.81
N ALA A 123 -2.91 -4.70 -26.06
CA ALA A 123 -2.51 -5.61 -27.14
C ALA A 123 -1.18 -6.31 -26.82
N ARG A 124 -0.16 -5.54 -26.41
CA ARG A 124 1.14 -6.08 -25.99
C ARG A 124 1.02 -7.05 -24.80
N ASN A 125 0.11 -6.77 -23.86
CA ASN A 125 -0.10 -7.65 -22.70
C ASN A 125 -0.75 -8.98 -23.12
N GLU A 126 -1.70 -8.95 -24.06
CA GLU A 126 -2.28 -10.18 -24.62
C GLU A 126 -1.27 -11.00 -25.42
N GLU A 127 -0.39 -10.35 -26.20
CA GLU A 127 0.74 -11.03 -26.87
C GLU A 127 1.67 -11.71 -25.86
N LEU A 128 2.06 -11.00 -24.80
CA LEU A 128 2.91 -11.56 -23.74
C LEU A 128 2.23 -12.72 -23.00
N LYS A 129 0.92 -12.68 -22.79
CA LYS A 129 0.17 -13.81 -22.22
C LYS A 129 0.19 -15.02 -23.14
N ALA A 130 -0.04 -14.83 -24.43
CA ALA A 130 -0.01 -15.91 -25.41
C ALA A 130 1.40 -16.53 -25.51
N GLU A 131 2.44 -15.70 -25.51
CA GLU A 131 3.83 -16.16 -25.50
C GLU A 131 4.18 -16.91 -24.21
N ASN A 132 3.78 -16.40 -23.04
CA ASN A 132 3.95 -17.11 -21.77
C ASN A 132 3.24 -18.47 -21.77
N ALA A 133 2.01 -18.55 -22.30
CA ALA A 133 1.29 -19.81 -22.39
C ALA A 133 2.02 -20.82 -23.29
N ARG A 134 2.55 -20.36 -24.43
CA ARG A 134 3.34 -21.18 -25.36
C ARG A 134 4.65 -21.67 -24.72
N LEU A 135 5.38 -20.79 -24.04
CA LEU A 135 6.61 -21.14 -23.33
C LEU A 135 6.33 -22.14 -22.19
N THR A 136 5.22 -21.96 -21.49
CA THR A 136 4.75 -22.88 -20.45
C THR A 136 4.47 -24.28 -21.02
N ASP A 137 3.75 -24.39 -22.14
CA ASP A 137 3.52 -25.70 -22.79
C ASP A 137 4.83 -26.35 -23.25
N ASN A 138 5.72 -25.57 -23.86
CA ASN A 138 7.00 -26.09 -24.35
C ASN A 138 7.89 -26.60 -23.20
N ASN A 139 7.99 -25.85 -22.10
CA ASN A 139 8.66 -26.31 -20.89
C ASN A 139 8.04 -27.60 -20.34
N GLY A 140 6.70 -27.70 -20.37
CA GLY A 140 6.00 -28.93 -20.00
C GLY A 140 6.34 -30.13 -20.89
N ARG A 141 6.53 -29.94 -22.19
CA ARG A 141 6.97 -31.00 -23.13
C ARG A 141 8.42 -31.40 -22.90
N LEU A 142 9.31 -30.42 -22.75
CA LEU A 142 10.73 -30.67 -22.47
C LEU A 142 10.92 -31.40 -21.15
N ASN A 143 10.19 -31.03 -20.10
CA ASN A 143 10.23 -31.73 -18.82
C ASN A 143 9.76 -33.18 -18.95
N ARG A 144 8.66 -33.45 -19.66
CA ARG A 144 8.22 -34.82 -19.94
C ARG A 144 9.27 -35.64 -20.68
N ARG A 145 9.89 -35.06 -21.72
CA ARG A 145 10.95 -35.73 -22.49
C ARG A 145 12.20 -35.99 -21.65
N ASN A 146 12.60 -35.05 -20.80
CA ASN A 146 13.71 -35.24 -19.87
C ASN A 146 13.42 -36.37 -18.88
N GLU A 147 12.19 -36.46 -18.37
CA GLU A 147 11.79 -37.53 -17.46
C GLU A 147 11.80 -38.90 -18.15
N GLU A 148 11.33 -38.99 -19.40
CA GLU A 148 11.43 -40.21 -20.21
C GLU A 148 12.89 -40.62 -20.45
N LEU A 149 13.78 -39.66 -20.75
CA LEU A 149 15.20 -39.94 -20.94
C LEU A 149 15.86 -40.42 -19.66
N ARG A 150 15.52 -39.85 -18.50
CA ARG A 150 15.99 -40.33 -17.20
C ARG A 150 15.55 -41.76 -16.94
N ARG A 151 14.27 -42.10 -17.17
CA ARG A 151 13.76 -43.47 -17.03
C ARG A 151 14.45 -44.45 -17.99
N LYS A 152 14.71 -44.04 -19.23
CA LYS A 152 15.47 -44.85 -20.20
C LYS A 152 16.91 -45.07 -19.75
N MET A 153 17.56 -44.03 -19.22
CA MET A 153 18.92 -44.12 -18.68
C MET A 153 18.98 -45.02 -17.45
N GLU A 154 18.00 -44.93 -16.55
CA GLU A 154 17.87 -45.80 -15.38
C GLU A 154 17.63 -47.27 -15.79
N ALA A 155 16.77 -47.52 -16.78
CA ALA A 155 16.56 -48.86 -17.35
C ALA A 155 17.83 -49.43 -18.00
N LEU A 156 18.65 -48.59 -18.66
CA LEU A 156 19.93 -49.00 -19.23
C LEU A 156 21.01 -49.28 -18.16
N ASN A 157 20.86 -48.71 -16.95
CA ASN A 157 21.77 -48.92 -15.82
C ASN A 157 21.37 -50.10 -14.91
N THR A 158 20.39 -50.92 -15.32
CA THR A 158 19.94 -52.12 -14.57
C THR A 158 20.91 -53.32 -14.83
N PRO A 159 21.17 -54.24 -13.87
CA PRO A 159 22.45 -54.98 -13.78
C PRO A 159 22.81 -55.94 -14.92
N VAL A 160 24.13 -56.18 -15.00
CA VAL A 160 25.01 -56.79 -16.01
C VAL A 160 24.58 -58.08 -16.74
N TRP A 161 23.58 -58.84 -16.28
CA TRP A 161 23.14 -60.10 -16.92
C TRP A 161 22.00 -59.92 -17.95
N ALA A 162 21.48 -58.71 -18.14
CA ALA A 162 20.45 -58.44 -19.16
C ALA A 162 20.99 -58.32 -20.60
N LEU A 163 22.31 -58.32 -20.79
CA LEU A 163 22.95 -58.15 -22.10
C LEU A 163 24.14 -59.11 -22.24
N GLY A 164 23.90 -60.20 -22.98
CA GLY A 164 24.93 -61.11 -23.47
C GLY A 164 24.38 -62.48 -23.84
N SER A 165 25.14 -63.24 -24.62
CA SER A 165 24.81 -64.62 -24.97
C SER A 165 25.27 -65.58 -23.86
N GLU A 166 24.32 -66.24 -23.24
CA GLU A 166 24.60 -67.35 -22.33
C GLU A 166 24.86 -68.64 -23.12
N LYS A 167 25.86 -69.40 -22.70
CA LYS A 167 26.29 -70.63 -23.37
C LYS A 167 26.45 -71.75 -22.37
N ILE A 168 26.10 -72.95 -22.83
CA ILE A 168 26.27 -74.19 -22.09
C ILE A 168 27.52 -74.88 -22.62
N PHE A 169 28.36 -75.34 -21.70
CA PHE A 169 29.50 -76.18 -22.04
C PHE A 169 29.38 -77.50 -21.28
N PRO A 170 29.60 -78.66 -21.93
CA PRO A 170 29.59 -79.92 -21.18
C PRO A 170 30.74 -79.91 -20.18
N TYR A 171 30.49 -80.41 -18.97
CA TYR A 171 31.53 -80.64 -17.98
C TYR A 171 32.19 -81.99 -18.29
N HIS A 172 33.50 -82.00 -18.54
CA HIS A 172 34.21 -83.21 -19.00
C HIS A 172 35.13 -83.81 -17.93
N ASP A 173 35.18 -83.24 -16.73
CA ASP A 173 35.98 -83.73 -15.61
C ASP A 173 35.15 -84.63 -14.67
N GLU A 174 35.78 -85.16 -13.61
CA GLU A 174 35.23 -86.16 -12.69
C GLU A 174 33.86 -85.79 -12.05
N ILE A 175 33.14 -86.82 -11.59
CA ILE A 175 31.78 -86.74 -11.03
C ILE A 175 31.67 -85.61 -10.01
N VAL A 176 30.91 -84.59 -10.37
CA VAL A 176 30.58 -83.48 -9.49
C VAL A 176 29.43 -83.92 -8.58
N ILE A 177 29.64 -83.86 -7.27
CA ILE A 177 28.62 -84.14 -6.26
C ILE A 177 28.11 -82.79 -5.75
N ALA A 178 26.87 -82.44 -6.06
CA ALA A 178 26.21 -81.32 -5.39
C ALA A 178 25.71 -81.78 -4.02
N SER A 179 25.95 -80.97 -2.98
CA SER A 179 25.41 -81.19 -1.64
C SER A 179 24.45 -80.05 -1.31
N GLU A 180 23.16 -80.28 -1.55
CA GLU A 180 22.11 -79.57 -0.81
C GLU A 180 21.77 -80.39 0.43
N THR A 181 21.84 -79.78 1.62
CA THR A 181 21.36 -80.35 2.89
C THR A 181 21.99 -81.70 3.33
N GLY A 182 23.22 -81.99 2.90
CA GLY A 182 23.98 -83.16 3.37
C GLY A 182 23.64 -84.49 2.68
N ASN A 183 22.72 -84.50 1.72
CA ASN A 183 22.52 -85.64 0.82
C ASN A 183 23.39 -85.46 -0.42
N ARG A 184 24.31 -86.41 -0.65
CA ARG A 184 25.17 -86.44 -1.84
C ARG A 184 24.33 -86.90 -3.04
N LEU A 185 23.91 -85.97 -3.89
CA LEU A 185 23.28 -86.30 -5.16
C LEU A 185 24.36 -86.36 -6.24
N ALA A 186 24.51 -87.53 -6.86
CA ALA A 186 25.31 -87.66 -8.06
C ALA A 186 24.61 -86.86 -9.17
N LEU A 187 25.27 -85.83 -9.68
CA LEU A 187 24.67 -84.95 -10.69
C LEU A 187 24.50 -85.73 -12.00
N VAL A 188 23.25 -85.92 -12.41
CA VAL A 188 22.91 -86.53 -13.70
C VAL A 188 23.09 -85.45 -14.76
N CYS A 189 24.27 -85.40 -15.39
CA CYS A 189 24.69 -84.42 -16.42
C CYS A 189 25.19 -83.06 -15.87
N PRO A 190 26.40 -83.01 -15.28
CA PRO A 190 27.02 -81.74 -14.93
C PRO A 190 27.35 -80.93 -16.20
N MET A 191 27.06 -79.62 -16.18
CA MET A 191 27.40 -78.68 -17.26
C MET A 191 27.79 -77.31 -16.70
N TRP A 192 28.62 -76.58 -17.45
CA TRP A 192 28.94 -75.19 -17.17
C TRP A 192 27.91 -74.28 -17.82
N TRP A 193 27.31 -73.41 -17.02
CA TRP A 193 26.55 -72.24 -17.48
C TRP A 193 27.48 -71.04 -17.54
N GLY A 194 27.89 -70.66 -18.75
CA GLY A 194 28.78 -69.52 -18.96
C GLY A 194 28.06 -68.29 -19.51
N HIS A 195 28.43 -67.11 -19.02
CA HIS A 195 28.12 -65.82 -19.65
C HIS A 195 29.31 -65.37 -20.51
N GLU A 196 29.04 -64.68 -21.63
CA GLU A 196 30.08 -64.15 -22.53
C GLU A 196 31.06 -63.19 -21.84
N ARG A 197 30.70 -62.64 -20.68
CA ARG A 197 31.56 -61.79 -19.84
C ARG A 197 32.49 -62.58 -18.89
N GLY A 198 32.64 -63.89 -19.10
CA GLY A 198 33.68 -64.71 -18.44
C GLY A 198 33.23 -65.45 -17.17
N MET A 199 32.01 -65.23 -16.70
CA MET A 199 31.47 -65.90 -15.51
C MET A 199 30.93 -67.29 -15.87
N ARG A 200 31.25 -68.31 -15.06
CA ARG A 200 30.81 -69.70 -15.26
C ARG A 200 30.30 -70.28 -13.95
N LEU A 201 29.08 -70.82 -13.97
CA LEU A 201 28.48 -71.52 -12.86
C LEU A 201 28.30 -72.98 -13.22
N LEU A 202 28.66 -73.86 -12.29
CA LEU A 202 28.46 -75.29 -12.48
C LEU A 202 27.02 -75.62 -12.12
N CYS A 203 26.30 -76.25 -13.04
CA CYS A 203 24.92 -76.64 -12.83
C CYS A 203 24.69 -78.09 -13.24
N ALA A 204 23.59 -78.64 -12.75
CA ALA A 204 23.12 -79.96 -13.10
C ALA A 204 21.61 -79.94 -13.31
N TYR A 205 21.13 -80.90 -14.10
CA TYR A 205 19.72 -81.03 -14.42
C TYR A 205 19.15 -82.24 -13.69
N ASP A 206 18.13 -82.02 -12.85
CA ASP A 206 17.33 -83.07 -12.25
C ASP A 206 16.17 -83.42 -13.21
N PRO A 207 16.20 -84.58 -13.87
CA PRO A 207 15.20 -84.92 -14.86
C PRO A 207 13.88 -85.42 -14.27
N GLU A 208 13.85 -85.80 -12.99
CA GLU A 208 12.62 -86.25 -12.32
C GLU A 208 11.78 -85.05 -11.86
N ARG A 209 12.46 -83.98 -11.45
CA ARG A 209 11.82 -82.73 -10.99
C ARG A 209 11.77 -81.63 -12.05
N ASP A 210 12.42 -81.84 -13.19
CA ASP A 210 12.52 -80.88 -14.29
C ASP A 210 13.06 -79.53 -13.82
N LEU A 211 14.13 -79.58 -13.02
CA LEU A 211 14.73 -78.44 -12.34
C LEU A 211 16.25 -78.41 -12.55
N ILE A 212 16.83 -77.21 -12.52
CA ILE A 212 18.28 -77.01 -12.57
C ILE A 212 18.79 -76.77 -11.16
N LEU A 213 19.78 -77.55 -10.75
CA LEU A 213 20.50 -77.38 -9.50
C LEU A 213 21.80 -76.64 -9.78
N LEU A 214 22.09 -75.58 -9.02
CA LEU A 214 23.32 -74.82 -9.12
C LEU A 214 24.30 -75.24 -8.03
N CYS A 215 25.54 -75.53 -8.41
CA CYS A 215 26.60 -75.84 -7.47
C CYS A 215 27.27 -74.54 -7.00
N ASP A 216 27.14 -74.26 -5.70
CA ASP A 216 27.65 -73.07 -5.00
C ASP A 216 27.38 -71.74 -5.75
N PRO A 217 26.11 -71.30 -5.78
CA PRO A 217 25.71 -70.10 -6.49
C PRO A 217 26.05 -68.87 -5.65
N ARG A 218 27.25 -68.74 -5.09
CA ARG A 218 27.64 -67.55 -4.32
C ARG A 218 28.72 -66.77 -5.05
N ASP A 219 28.57 -65.45 -5.07
CA ASP A 219 29.63 -64.57 -5.59
C ASP A 219 30.78 -64.42 -4.57
N GLU A 220 31.85 -63.73 -4.95
CA GLU A 220 33.01 -63.46 -4.09
C GLU A 220 32.64 -62.74 -2.78
N ASN A 221 31.46 -62.13 -2.71
CA ASN A 221 30.92 -61.43 -1.54
C ASN A 221 29.93 -62.29 -0.73
N SER A 222 29.86 -63.60 -0.99
CA SER A 222 28.94 -64.56 -0.35
C SER A 222 27.45 -64.33 -0.60
N ASN A 223 27.06 -63.48 -1.56
CA ASN A 223 25.66 -63.28 -1.92
C ASN A 223 25.17 -64.42 -2.80
N MET A 224 23.93 -64.86 -2.56
CA MET A 224 23.29 -65.93 -3.31
C MET A 224 22.89 -65.43 -4.71
N PHE A 225 23.59 -65.94 -5.72
CA PHE A 225 23.29 -65.81 -7.13
C PHE A 225 21.94 -66.48 -7.44
N THR A 226 21.04 -65.70 -8.03
CA THR A 226 19.73 -66.19 -8.48
C THR A 226 19.62 -65.94 -9.98
N PRO A 227 19.51 -66.98 -10.83
CA PRO A 227 19.27 -66.81 -12.26
C PRO A 227 17.98 -66.03 -12.54
N SER A 228 17.91 -65.35 -13.68
CA SER A 228 16.63 -64.80 -14.14
C SER A 228 15.68 -65.91 -14.56
N LYS A 229 14.37 -65.73 -14.34
CA LYS A 229 13.34 -66.73 -14.72
C LYS A 229 13.34 -67.04 -16.23
N ALA A 230 13.68 -66.07 -17.07
CA ALA A 230 13.75 -66.26 -18.52
C ALA A 230 14.92 -67.19 -18.90
N ALA A 231 16.07 -67.00 -18.25
CA ALA A 231 17.27 -67.79 -18.46
C ALA A 231 17.09 -69.23 -17.96
N GLU A 232 16.45 -69.41 -16.79
CA GLU A 232 16.09 -70.72 -16.24
C GLU A 232 15.17 -71.51 -17.19
N ALA A 233 14.12 -70.88 -17.73
CA ALA A 233 13.18 -71.53 -18.65
C ALA A 233 13.84 -71.95 -19.97
N GLN A 234 14.73 -71.11 -20.53
CA GLN A 234 15.47 -71.43 -21.74
C GLN A 234 16.49 -72.54 -21.51
N MET A 235 17.15 -72.54 -20.35
CA MET A 235 18.09 -73.57 -19.95
C MET A 235 17.40 -74.93 -19.80
N LEU A 236 16.24 -74.98 -19.13
CA LEU A 236 15.44 -76.20 -19.01
C LEU A 236 15.07 -76.78 -20.38
N LYS A 237 14.69 -75.93 -21.34
CA LYS A 237 14.40 -76.36 -22.71
C LYS A 237 15.61 -77.03 -23.38
N LEU A 238 16.78 -76.41 -23.29
CA LEU A 238 18.02 -76.94 -23.88
C LEU A 238 18.47 -78.23 -23.20
N MET A 239 18.34 -78.31 -21.88
CA MET A 239 18.62 -79.52 -21.08
C MET A 239 17.73 -80.69 -21.50
N ARG A 240 16.43 -80.44 -21.69
CA ARG A 240 15.48 -81.44 -22.21
C ARG A 240 15.91 -81.93 -23.59
N GLU A 241 16.21 -81.02 -24.52
CA GLU A 241 16.68 -81.37 -25.87
C GLU A 241 18.00 -82.16 -25.85
N PHE A 242 18.96 -81.78 -25.00
CA PHE A 242 20.23 -82.49 -24.85
C PHE A 242 20.02 -83.90 -24.29
N LYS A 243 19.18 -84.07 -23.26
CA LYS A 243 18.83 -85.38 -22.72
C LYS A 243 18.21 -86.29 -23.78
N GLU A 244 17.29 -85.74 -24.58
CA GLU A 244 16.65 -86.49 -25.66
C GLU A 244 17.65 -86.95 -26.73
N LYS A 245 18.60 -86.10 -27.10
CA LYS A 245 19.58 -86.39 -28.16
C LYS A 245 20.73 -87.28 -27.70
N ASN A 246 21.19 -87.14 -26.46
CA ASN A 246 22.48 -87.73 -26.02
C ASN A 246 22.35 -88.79 -24.93
N LEU A 247 21.40 -88.68 -23.99
CA LEU A 247 21.25 -89.65 -22.90
C LEU A 247 20.25 -90.76 -23.19
N LYS A 248 19.09 -90.45 -23.78
CA LYS A 248 18.10 -91.49 -24.16
C LYS A 248 18.67 -92.57 -25.11
N PRO A 249 19.54 -92.26 -26.09
CA PRO A 249 20.16 -93.29 -26.93
C PRO A 249 21.23 -94.13 -26.19
N ALA A 250 21.96 -93.52 -25.24
CA ALA A 250 22.98 -94.21 -24.45
C ALA A 250 22.37 -95.17 -23.41
N GLU A 251 21.25 -94.79 -22.79
CA GLU A 251 20.48 -95.65 -21.89
C GLU A 251 19.81 -96.84 -22.63
N LYS A 252 19.36 -96.62 -23.87
CA LYS A 252 18.85 -97.71 -24.74
C LYS A 252 19.95 -98.70 -25.14
N LYS A 253 21.19 -98.25 -25.36
CA LYS A 253 22.34 -99.14 -25.64
C LYS A 253 22.80 -99.93 -24.41
N LYS A 254 22.72 -99.36 -23.20
CA LYS A 254 23.03 -100.08 -21.94
C LYS A 254 21.98 -101.11 -21.52
N LYS A 255 20.73 -100.99 -21.97
CA LYS A 255 19.67 -102.00 -21.74
C LYS A 255 19.59 -103.07 -22.84
N ALA A 256 20.36 -102.94 -23.91
CA ALA A 256 20.42 -103.88 -25.04
C ALA A 256 21.76 -104.64 -25.12
N ALA A 257 22.57 -104.57 -24.05
CA ALA A 257 23.80 -105.32 -23.83
C ALA A 257 23.68 -106.14 -22.54
#